data_AF-A0A968L1K0-F1
#
_entry.id   AF-A0A968L1K0-F1
#
_cell.length_a   1.000
_cell.length_b   1.000
_cell.length_c   1.000
_cell.angle_alpha   90.00
_cell.angle_beta   90.00
_cell.angle_gamma   90.00
#
_symmetry.space_group_name_H-M   'P 1'
#
loop_
_entity.id
_entity.type
_entity.pdbx_description
1 polymer ?
#
loop_
_entity_poly.entity_id
_entity_poly.type
_entity_poly.pdbx_seq_one_letter_code
_entity_poly.pdbx_strand_id
1 'polypeptide(L)'
;MISENKSSEKFSNSFKDVGPYLGLGTQLAATIVLMFFLGRWLDSQFKTFPILLILFSFLGGFAGIYNFIKTVLQLNKRKKDAKKS
;
A
#
# COMPACT_ATOMS: atom_id res chain seq x y z
N MET A 1 1.46 -8.20 -41.78
CA MET A 1 0.42 -8.08 -40.72
C MET A 1 0.76 -8.84 -39.42
N ILE A 2 2.05 -9.05 -39.06
CA ILE A 2 2.42 -9.90 -37.89
C ILE A 2 3.09 -9.10 -36.74
N SER A 3 3.41 -7.81 -36.92
CA SER A 3 4.12 -7.03 -35.87
C SER A 3 3.23 -6.47 -34.74
N GLU A 4 1.90 -6.48 -34.86
CA GLU A 4 1.01 -5.85 -33.86
C GLU A 4 0.76 -6.74 -32.63
N ASN A 5 0.83 -8.07 -32.77
CA ASN A 5 0.49 -9.00 -31.70
C ASN A 5 1.57 -9.09 -30.59
N LYS A 6 2.85 -8.91 -30.95
CA LYS A 6 3.99 -9.07 -30.02
C LYS A 6 4.11 -7.95 -28.97
N SER A 7 3.58 -6.76 -29.26
CA SER A 7 3.61 -5.62 -28.31
C SER A 7 2.54 -5.76 -27.25
N SER A 8 1.34 -6.23 -27.64
CA SER A 8 0.20 -6.50 -26.76
C SER A 8 0.52 -7.57 -25.70
N GLU A 9 1.18 -8.68 -26.09
CA GLU A 9 1.59 -9.70 -25.12
C GLU A 9 2.63 -9.20 -24.10
N LYS A 10 3.66 -8.46 -24.55
CA LYS A 10 4.65 -7.89 -23.63
C LYS A 10 4.02 -6.91 -22.64
N PHE A 11 3.11 -6.06 -23.12
CA PHE A 11 2.39 -5.13 -22.26
C PHE A 11 1.53 -5.88 -21.24
N SER A 12 0.79 -6.91 -21.67
CA SER A 12 -0.02 -7.72 -20.75
C SER A 12 0.80 -8.47 -19.68
N ASN A 13 2.00 -8.95 -20.02
CA ASN A 13 2.89 -9.63 -19.08
C ASN A 13 3.59 -8.66 -18.13
N SER A 14 4.01 -7.49 -18.61
CA SER A 14 4.53 -6.42 -17.74
C SER A 14 3.47 -5.91 -16.77
N PHE A 15 2.21 -5.75 -17.20
CA PHE A 15 1.09 -5.37 -16.32
C PHE A 15 0.78 -6.43 -15.26
N LYS A 16 0.89 -7.72 -15.60
CA LYS A 16 0.74 -8.82 -14.62
C LYS A 16 1.84 -8.80 -13.55
N ASP A 17 3.07 -8.42 -13.91
CA ASP A 17 4.17 -8.32 -12.95
C ASP A 17 4.10 -7.05 -12.08
N VAL A 18 3.59 -5.92 -12.58
CA VAL A 18 3.46 -4.68 -11.79
C VAL A 18 2.13 -4.55 -11.03
N GLY A 19 1.09 -5.27 -11.44
CA GLY A 19 -0.25 -5.25 -10.83
C GLY A 19 -0.24 -5.48 -9.31
N PRO A 20 0.49 -6.48 -8.78
CA PRO A 20 0.60 -6.68 -7.34
C PRO A 20 1.24 -5.49 -6.60
N TYR A 21 2.22 -4.82 -7.20
CA TYR A 21 2.88 -3.66 -6.60
C TYR A 21 1.97 -2.42 -6.60
N LEU A 22 1.20 -2.23 -7.67
CA LEU A 22 0.16 -1.19 -7.75
C LEU A 22 -0.96 -1.43 -6.73
N GLY A 23 -1.41 -2.69 -6.55
CA GLY A 23 -2.37 -3.05 -5.52
C GLY A 23 -1.88 -2.72 -4.11
N LEU A 24 -0.60 -2.98 -3.84
CA LEU A 24 0.04 -2.62 -2.57
C LEU A 24 0.15 -1.11 -2.34
N GLY A 25 0.55 -0.36 -3.37
CA GLY A 25 0.60 1.10 -3.30
C GLY A 25 -0.79 1.69 -3.04
N THR A 26 -1.82 1.15 -3.68
CA THR A 26 -3.22 1.58 -3.48
C THR A 26 -3.70 1.26 -2.06
N GLN A 27 -3.39 0.06 -1.54
CA GLN A 27 -3.73 -0.32 -0.17
C GLN A 27 -3.03 0.58 0.86
N LEU A 28 -1.76 0.93 0.63
CA LEU A 28 -1.01 1.87 1.46
C LEU A 28 -1.67 3.25 1.43
N ALA A 29 -1.94 3.80 0.24
CA ALA A 29 -2.58 5.10 0.08
C ALA A 29 -3.95 5.14 0.75
N ALA A 30 -4.79 4.11 0.58
CA ALA A 30 -6.08 4.00 1.22
C ALA A 30 -5.97 3.98 2.76
N THR A 31 -4.99 3.26 3.31
CA THR A 31 -4.74 3.21 4.76
C THR A 31 -4.33 4.58 5.30
N ILE A 32 -3.45 5.30 4.60
CA ILE A 32 -2.99 6.64 4.98
C ILE A 32 -4.15 7.64 4.96
N VAL A 33 -4.94 7.65 3.88
CA VAL A 33 -6.11 8.54 3.75
C VAL A 33 -7.13 8.26 4.85
N LEU A 34 -7.41 6.98 5.14
CA LEU A 34 -8.32 6.59 6.20
C LEU A 34 -7.84 7.07 7.57
N MET A 35 -6.58 6.81 7.92
CA MET A 35 -5.98 7.24 9.20
C MET A 35 -5.93 8.76 9.33
N PHE A 36 -5.65 9.49 8.25
CA PHE A 36 -5.65 10.95 8.24
C PHE A 36 -7.03 11.52 8.55
N PHE A 37 -8.08 11.01 7.89
CA PHE A 37 -9.46 11.41 8.17
C PHE A 37 -9.88 11.07 9.60
N LEU A 38 -9.50 9.88 10.08
CA LEU A 38 -9.78 9.43 11.44
C LEU A 38 -9.12 10.34 12.49
N GLY A 39 -7.84 10.69 12.29
CA GLY A 39 -7.11 11.60 13.17
C GLY A 39 -7.71 13.00 13.18
N ARG A 40 -8.07 13.53 12.00
CA ARG A 40 -8.71 14.85 11.88
C ARG A 40 -10.10 14.90 12.55
N TRP A 41 -10.89 13.83 12.43
CA TRP A 41 -12.19 13.74 13.09
C TRP A 41 -12.06 13.68 14.60
N LEU A 42 -11.07 12.93 15.09
CA LEU A 42 -10.79 12.81 16.52
C LEU A 42 -10.35 14.16 17.11
N ASP A 43 -9.41 14.87 16.46
CA ASP A 43 -8.96 16.20 16.89
C ASP A 43 -10.13 17.22 17.01
N SER A 44 -11.13 17.10 16.12
CA SER A 44 -12.34 17.94 16.15
C SER A 44 -13.25 17.66 17.35
N GLN A 45 -13.23 16.46 17.92
CA GLN A 45 -14.07 16.09 19.08
C GLN A 45 -13.43 16.48 20.41
N PHE A 46 -12.09 16.47 20.50
CA PHE A 46 -11.40 16.58 21.78
C PHE A 46 -11.08 18.02 22.23
N LYS A 47 -11.14 19.05 21.35
CA LYS A 47 -10.81 20.46 21.68
C LYS A 47 -9.47 20.68 22.41
N THR A 48 -8.62 19.66 22.51
CA THR A 48 -7.28 19.72 23.07
C THR A 48 -6.32 20.09 21.94
N PHE A 49 -5.69 21.26 22.06
CA PHE A 49 -4.52 21.67 21.30
C PHE A 49 -3.54 20.47 21.09
N PRO A 50 -2.75 20.44 20.00
CA PRO A 50 -2.56 19.38 19.00
C PRO A 50 -1.85 18.08 19.48
N ILE A 51 -2.20 17.57 20.66
CA ILE A 51 -1.54 16.43 21.30
C ILE A 51 -2.02 15.10 20.71
N LEU A 52 -3.32 14.98 20.43
CA LEU A 52 -3.90 13.79 19.80
C LEU A 52 -3.40 13.61 18.37
N LEU A 53 -3.32 14.70 17.60
CA LEU A 53 -2.70 14.71 16.28
C LEU A 53 -1.27 14.15 16.31
N ILE A 54 -0.43 14.60 17.26
CA ILE A 54 0.96 14.14 17.40
C ILE A 54 1.01 12.64 17.74
N LEU A 55 0.18 12.20 18.69
CA LEU A 55 0.14 10.80 19.11
C LEU A 55 -0.32 9.88 17.98
N PHE A 56 -1.37 10.26 17.25
CA PHE A 56 -1.88 9.54 16.08
C PHE A 56 -0.96 9.64 14.86
N SER A 57 -0.24 10.74 14.67
CA SER A 57 0.77 10.84 13.62
C SER A 57 1.94 9.90 13.89
N PHE A 58 2.40 9.80 15.13
CA PHE A 58 3.43 8.82 15.51
C PHE A 58 2.91 7.39 15.41
N LEU A 59 1.74 7.08 15.99
CA LEU A 59 1.15 5.75 15.91
C LEU A 59 0.83 5.35 14.47
N GLY A 60 0.21 6.24 13.69
CA GLY A 60 -0.18 6.02 12.31
C GLY A 60 1.03 5.90 11.38
N GLY A 61 2.07 6.72 11.60
CA GLY A 61 3.34 6.61 10.89
C GLY A 61 4.04 5.28 11.16
N PHE A 62 4.18 4.90 12.44
CA PHE A 62 4.77 3.62 12.82
C PHE A 62 3.94 2.42 12.32
N ALA A 63 2.63 2.44 12.51
CA ALA A 63 1.74 1.37 12.07
C ALA A 63 1.69 1.25 10.55
N GLY A 64 1.73 2.37 9.83
CA GLY A 64 1.77 2.42 8.37
C GLY A 64 3.05 1.82 7.81
N ILE A 65 4.21 2.25 8.31
CA ILE A 65 5.52 1.72 7.91
C ILE A 65 5.65 0.23 8.27
N TYR A 66 5.21 -0.16 9.47
CA TYR A 66 5.24 -1.55 9.91
C TYR A 66 4.36 -2.45 9.03
N ASN A 67 3.13 -2.04 8.73
CA ASN A 67 2.26 -2.80 7.82
C ASN A 67 2.83 -2.85 6.39
N PHE A 68 3.41 -1.75 5.90
CA PHE A 68 4.04 -1.73 4.58
C PHE A 68 5.17 -2.75 4.46
N ILE A 69 6.14 -2.70 5.38
CA ILE A 69 7.29 -3.62 5.38
C ILE A 69 6.81 -5.07 5.54
N LYS A 70 5.90 -5.33 6.48
CA LYS A 70 5.35 -6.67 6.70
C LYS A 70 4.67 -7.22 5.44
N THR A 71 3.89 -6.39 4.75
CA THR A 71 3.17 -6.80 3.55
C THR A 71 4.12 -7.08 2.38
N VAL A 72 5.14 -6.23 2.19
CA VAL A 72 6.18 -6.44 1.17
C VAL A 72 6.97 -7.74 1.43
N LEU A 73 7.38 -8.00 2.67
CA LEU A 73 8.05 -9.24 3.04
C LEU A 73 7.15 -10.47 2.78
N GLN A 74 5.86 -10.40 3.11
CA GLN A 74 4.93 -11.48 2.86
C GLN A 74 4.72 -11.76 1.37
N LEU A 75 4.60 -10.73 0.53
CA LEU A 75 4.51 -10.90 -0.93
C LEU A 75 5.78 -11.48 -1.52
N ASN A 76 6.96 -11.06 -1.05
CA ASN A 76 8.22 -11.64 -1.48
C ASN A 76 8.30 -13.14 -1.15
N LYS A 77 7.86 -13.52 0.06
CA LYS A 77 7.80 -14.92 0.51
C LYS A 77 6.85 -15.75 -0.36
N ARG A 78 5.63 -15.26 -0.62
CA ARG A 78 4.66 -15.94 -1.51
C ARG A 78 5.16 -16.09 -2.94
N LYS A 79 5.87 -15.11 -3.51
CA LYS A 79 6.50 -15.23 -4.85
C LYS A 79 7.60 -16.30 -4.87
N LYS A 80 8.33 -16.49 -3.76
CA LYS A 80 9.35 -17.55 -3.61
C LYS A 80 8.74 -18.94 -3.53
N ASP A 81 7.67 -19.10 -2.77
CA ASP A 81 7.00 -20.39 -2.56
C ASP A 81 6.29 -20.87 -3.85
N ALA A 82 5.66 -19.95 -4.59
CA ALA A 82 5.02 -20.25 -5.87
C ALA A 82 6.01 -20.60 -7.01
N LYS A 83 7.31 -20.37 -6.82
CA LYS A 83 8.36 -20.70 -7.79
C LYS A 83 9.09 -22.02 -7.46
N LYS A 84 8.76 -22.65 -6.32
CA LYS A 84 9.40 -23.87 -5.81
C LYS A 84 8.49 -25.12 -5.92
N SER A 85 7.20 -24.94 -6.19
CA SER A 85 6.26 -26.00 -6.60
C SER A 85 6.12 -26.06 -8.11
#